data_AF-A0A7D5R535-F1
#
_entry.id   AF-A0A7D5R535-F1
#
_cell.length_a   1.000
_cell.length_b   1.000
_cell.length_c   1.000
_cell.angle_alpha   90.00
_cell.angle_beta   90.00
_cell.angle_gamma   90.00
#
_symmetry.space_group_name_H-M   'P 1'
#
loop_
_entity.id
_entity.type
_entity.pdbx_description
1 polymer ?
#
loop_
_entity_poly.entity_id
_entity_poly.type
_entity_poly.pdbx_seq_one_letter_code
_entity_poly.pdbx_strand_id
1 'polypeptide(L)'
;MFQKEIEESLQLLEKNWQIDPVLKDFVLGKRTDVSDYPIKVKDVIFHIPYLSNEKKFILWKCFWPDCHNCCDRQGRLPLTSDDLVTIGKGLKYQKTSDFIKKETLIATWQEAGPTLTNTVMTSINLKRKLDETEADDGTHISCRFLNKEGGCSMHPDRPGVCYLYPFSTWLENDNGRARVHSTFQFTGDCPGFYLSETLDPMKEVLKEYSITIYDYNMKYTRTTREGFSLANFV
;
A
#
# COMPACT_ATOMS: atom_id res chain seq x y z
N MET A 1 11.63 -4.15 2.19
CA MET A 1 11.44 -5.59 1.86
C MET A 1 12.77 -6.14 1.41
N PHE A 2 13.15 -7.34 1.84
CA PHE A 2 14.43 -7.93 1.46
C PHE A 2 14.35 -8.46 0.02
N GLN A 3 15.42 -8.30 -0.76
CA GLN A 3 15.50 -8.75 -2.16
C GLN A 3 15.00 -10.19 -2.37
N LYS A 4 15.32 -11.08 -1.44
CA LYS A 4 14.90 -12.49 -1.44
C LYS A 4 13.37 -12.67 -1.38
N GLU A 5 12.68 -11.84 -0.59
CA GLU A 5 11.22 -11.91 -0.47
C GLU A 5 10.51 -11.50 -1.77
N ILE A 6 11.08 -10.51 -2.47
CA ILE A 6 10.60 -10.07 -3.78
C ILE A 6 10.80 -11.18 -4.82
N GLU A 7 11.97 -11.83 -4.82
CA GLU A 7 12.26 -12.98 -5.70
C GLU A 7 11.27 -14.14 -5.48
N GLU A 8 11.04 -14.52 -4.22
CA GLU A 8 10.08 -15.57 -3.86
C GLU A 8 8.65 -15.20 -4.28
N SER A 9 8.25 -13.93 -4.09
CA SER A 9 6.93 -13.44 -4.47
C SER A 9 6.72 -13.45 -5.98
N LEU A 10 7.74 -13.04 -6.76
CA LEU A 10 7.72 -13.16 -8.22
C LEU A 10 7.62 -14.61 -8.68
N GLN A 11 8.40 -15.54 -8.09
CA GLN A 11 8.32 -16.98 -8.44
C GLN A 11 6.94 -17.56 -8.19
N LEU A 12 6.25 -17.13 -7.11
CA LEU A 12 4.88 -17.53 -6.84
C LEU A 12 3.91 -16.94 -7.84
N LEU A 13 4.07 -15.65 -8.17
CA LEU A 13 3.23 -14.95 -9.13
C LEU A 13 3.30 -15.57 -10.53
N GLU A 14 4.50 -15.95 -10.98
CA GLU A 14 4.77 -16.58 -12.28
C GLU A 14 4.08 -17.93 -12.49
N LYS A 15 3.60 -18.59 -11.42
CA LYS A 15 2.85 -19.85 -11.54
C LYS A 15 1.52 -19.66 -12.26
N ASN A 16 0.90 -18.49 -12.09
CA ASN A 16 -0.45 -18.21 -12.58
C ASN A 16 -0.49 -17.03 -13.57
N TRP A 17 0.56 -16.21 -13.61
CA TRP A 17 0.59 -14.99 -14.40
C TRP A 17 1.87 -14.91 -15.24
N GLN A 18 1.71 -14.52 -16.50
CA GLN A 18 2.87 -14.18 -17.32
C GLN A 18 3.37 -12.79 -16.93
N ILE A 19 4.63 -12.70 -16.53
CA ILE A 19 5.29 -11.44 -16.18
C ILE A 19 6.22 -11.05 -17.33
N ASP A 20 6.16 -9.78 -17.75
CA ASP A 20 7.10 -9.23 -18.73
C ASP A 20 8.55 -9.31 -18.16
N PRO A 21 9.52 -9.92 -18.87
CA PRO A 21 10.90 -10.01 -18.41
C PRO A 21 11.53 -8.65 -18.04
N VAL A 22 11.17 -7.58 -18.76
CA VAL A 22 11.63 -6.22 -18.45
C VAL A 22 11.13 -5.76 -17.09
N LEU A 23 9.85 -6.01 -16.80
CA LEU A 23 9.26 -5.68 -15.50
C LEU A 23 9.84 -6.55 -14.39
N LYS A 24 10.09 -7.83 -14.65
CA LYS A 24 10.76 -8.71 -13.69
C LYS A 24 12.14 -8.17 -13.32
N ASP A 25 12.96 -7.81 -14.30
CA ASP A 25 14.29 -7.26 -14.04
C ASP A 25 14.21 -5.90 -13.32
N PHE A 26 13.21 -5.07 -13.64
CA PHE A 26 12.95 -3.83 -12.94
C PHE A 26 12.61 -4.06 -11.46
N VAL A 27 11.64 -4.94 -11.16
CA VAL A 27 11.22 -5.26 -9.79
C VAL A 27 12.37 -5.88 -8.98
N LEU A 28 13.25 -6.65 -9.63
CA LEU A 28 14.45 -7.21 -9.02
C LEU A 28 15.60 -6.20 -8.87
N GLY A 29 15.43 -4.93 -9.24
CA GLY A 29 16.46 -3.90 -9.12
C GLY A 29 17.65 -4.08 -10.07
N LYS A 30 17.50 -4.87 -11.15
CA LYS A 30 18.56 -5.13 -12.14
C LYS A 30 18.66 -4.05 -13.22
N ARG A 31 17.73 -3.10 -13.23
CA ARG A 31 17.62 -2.03 -14.23
C ARG A 31 18.33 -0.78 -13.75
N THR A 32 19.14 -0.19 -14.62
CA THR A 32 19.90 1.03 -14.35
C THR A 32 19.39 2.26 -15.12
N ASP A 33 18.44 2.05 -16.03
CA ASP A 33 17.88 3.07 -16.93
C ASP A 33 16.51 3.60 -16.47
N VAL A 34 16.21 3.40 -15.19
CA VAL A 34 15.00 3.89 -14.54
C VAL A 34 15.14 5.37 -14.22
N SER A 35 14.13 6.15 -14.60
CA SER A 35 13.98 7.55 -14.22
C SER A 35 12.63 7.76 -13.53
N ASP A 36 12.58 8.76 -12.65
CA ASP A 36 11.34 9.20 -12.02
C ASP A 36 10.63 10.23 -12.92
N TYR A 37 9.32 10.02 -13.14
CA TYR A 37 8.47 10.95 -13.86
C TYR A 37 7.37 11.49 -12.92
N PRO A 38 7.61 12.64 -12.26
CA PRO A 38 6.64 13.23 -11.36
C PRO A 38 5.49 13.90 -12.14
N ILE A 39 4.25 13.53 -11.82
CA ILE A 39 3.05 14.15 -12.35
C ILE A 39 2.14 14.58 -11.19
N LYS A 40 1.75 15.86 -11.20
CA LYS A 40 0.78 16.38 -10.22
C LYS A 40 -0.64 16.15 -10.71
N VAL A 41 -1.43 15.45 -9.90
CA VAL A 41 -2.87 15.27 -10.12
C VAL A 41 -3.59 15.72 -8.85
N LYS A 42 -4.30 16.85 -8.95
CA LYS A 42 -4.89 17.56 -7.80
C LYS A 42 -3.83 17.85 -6.72
N ASP A 43 -4.00 17.28 -5.53
CA ASP A 43 -3.18 17.52 -4.35
C ASP A 43 -2.09 16.45 -4.13
N VAL A 44 -1.99 15.48 -5.05
CA VAL A 44 -1.01 14.39 -5.00
C VAL A 44 0.00 14.52 -6.14
N ILE A 45 1.29 14.35 -5.82
CA ILE A 45 2.37 14.17 -6.79
C ILE A 45 2.63 12.67 -6.93
N PHE A 46 2.38 12.12 -8.12
CA PHE A 46 2.67 10.74 -8.44
C PHE A 46 4.04 10.63 -9.10
N HIS A 47 4.87 9.73 -8.58
CA HIS A 47 6.19 9.39 -9.08
C HIS A 47 6.07 8.11 -9.92
N ILE A 48 5.95 8.27 -11.24
CA ILE A 48 5.74 7.15 -12.16
C ILE A 48 7.09 6.71 -12.73
N PRO A 49 7.50 5.44 -12.59
CA PRO A 49 8.75 4.98 -13.18
C PRO A 49 8.70 5.00 -14.71
N TYR A 50 9.78 5.50 -15.32
CA TYR A 50 9.99 5.52 -16.76
C TYR A 50 11.30 4.83 -17.12
N LEU A 51 11.22 3.83 -18.00
CA LEU A 51 12.36 3.08 -18.51
C LEU A 51 12.87 3.74 -19.79
N SER A 52 14.09 4.29 -19.72
CA SER A 52 14.64 5.12 -20.79
C SER A 52 15.00 4.32 -22.04
N ASN A 53 15.41 3.05 -21.88
CA ASN A 53 15.79 2.20 -23.00
C ASN A 53 14.57 1.75 -23.82
N GLU A 54 13.47 1.40 -23.17
CA GLU A 54 12.21 1.00 -23.81
C GLU A 54 11.37 2.21 -24.22
N LYS A 55 11.66 3.38 -23.65
CA LYS A 55 10.84 4.60 -23.78
C LYS A 55 9.40 4.38 -23.32
N LYS A 56 9.25 3.71 -22.18
CA LYS A 56 7.94 3.31 -21.63
C LYS A 56 7.83 3.61 -20.15
N PHE A 57 6.63 3.98 -19.74
CA PHE A 57 6.22 4.04 -18.35
C PHE A 57 5.89 2.65 -17.82
N ILE A 58 6.13 2.43 -16.53
CA ILE A 58 5.57 1.30 -15.79
C ILE A 58 4.25 1.76 -15.18
N LEU A 59 3.14 1.22 -15.68
CA LEU A 59 1.79 1.51 -15.23
C LEU A 59 1.18 0.31 -14.52
N TRP A 60 -0.01 0.49 -13.97
CA TRP A 60 -0.70 -0.53 -13.18
C TRP A 60 -2.19 -0.63 -13.55
N LYS A 61 -2.78 -1.80 -13.37
CA LYS A 61 -4.22 -2.00 -13.31
C LYS A 61 -4.59 -3.04 -12.26
N CYS A 62 -5.73 -2.84 -11.62
CA CYS A 62 -6.25 -3.84 -10.68
C CYS A 62 -6.89 -4.99 -11.44
N PHE A 63 -6.61 -6.22 -11.01
CA PHE A 63 -7.23 -7.45 -11.52
C PHE A 63 -8.15 -8.11 -10.49
N TRP A 64 -8.51 -7.41 -9.42
CA TRP A 64 -9.50 -7.93 -8.48
C TRP A 64 -10.86 -8.10 -9.17
N PRO A 65 -11.59 -9.21 -8.96
CA PRO A 65 -11.32 -10.29 -7.99
C PRO A 65 -10.43 -11.43 -8.50
N ASP A 66 -10.11 -11.51 -9.79
CA ASP A 66 -9.28 -12.57 -10.39
C ASP A 66 -7.87 -12.66 -9.76
N CYS A 67 -7.37 -11.53 -9.26
CA CYS A 67 -6.20 -11.47 -8.40
C CYS A 67 -6.55 -10.81 -7.06
N HIS A 68 -6.23 -11.51 -5.97
CA HIS A 68 -6.42 -11.03 -4.59
C HIS A 68 -5.14 -11.17 -3.73
N ASN A 69 -3.97 -11.22 -4.36
CA ASN A 69 -2.69 -11.42 -3.68
C ASN A 69 -2.39 -10.33 -2.64
N CYS A 70 -2.80 -9.07 -2.87
CA CYS A 70 -2.66 -8.01 -1.88
C CYS A 70 -3.47 -8.26 -0.61
N CYS A 71 -4.51 -9.09 -0.65
CA CYS A 71 -5.24 -9.52 0.55
C CYS A 71 -4.68 -10.83 1.13
N ASP A 72 -4.17 -11.71 0.27
CA ASP A 72 -3.68 -13.04 0.65
C ASP A 72 -2.24 -13.03 1.20
N ARG A 73 -1.47 -12.00 0.83
CA ARG A 73 -0.08 -11.80 1.22
C ARG A 73 0.10 -10.42 1.87
N GLN A 74 -0.86 -10.04 2.70
CA GLN A 74 -0.85 -8.71 3.30
C GLN A 74 0.20 -8.62 4.41
N GLY A 75 1.07 -7.62 4.33
CA GLY A 75 2.12 -7.39 5.32
C GLY A 75 1.66 -6.68 6.59
N ARG A 76 0.81 -5.64 6.47
CA ARG A 76 0.30 -4.82 7.59
C ARG A 76 -1.03 -4.18 7.25
N LEU A 77 -1.84 -3.81 8.24
CA LEU A 77 -3.11 -3.11 8.03
C LEU A 77 -3.23 -1.92 8.99
N PRO A 78 -2.41 -0.86 8.82
CA PRO A 78 -2.50 0.32 9.67
C PRO A 78 -3.89 0.94 9.56
N LEU A 79 -4.43 1.32 10.71
CA LEU A 79 -5.77 1.90 10.81
C LEU A 79 -5.67 3.39 11.10
N THR A 80 -6.50 4.17 10.42
CA THR A 80 -6.81 5.54 10.86
C THR A 80 -7.83 5.51 11.99
N SER A 81 -7.95 6.60 12.75
CA SER A 81 -8.98 6.72 13.78
C SER A 81 -10.41 6.61 13.23
N ASP A 82 -10.64 7.01 11.98
CA ASP A 82 -11.92 6.80 11.29
C ASP A 82 -12.18 5.32 11.02
N ASP A 83 -11.14 4.57 10.66
CA ASP A 83 -11.24 3.12 10.46
C ASP A 83 -11.62 2.42 11.77
N LEU A 84 -11.06 2.83 12.92
CA LEU A 84 -11.41 2.26 14.23
C LEU A 84 -12.91 2.35 14.52
N VAL A 85 -13.55 3.46 14.13
CA VAL A 85 -15.00 3.66 14.31
C VAL A 85 -15.79 2.91 13.24
N THR A 86 -15.40 3.03 11.99
CA THR A 86 -16.15 2.50 10.83
C THR A 86 -16.14 0.98 10.84
N ILE A 87 -14.95 0.38 10.96
CA ILE A 87 -14.76 -1.07 11.04
C ILE A 87 -15.40 -1.63 12.31
N GLY A 88 -15.22 -0.97 13.45
CA GLY A 88 -15.82 -1.39 14.71
C GLY A 88 -17.35 -1.56 14.58
N LYS A 89 -18.02 -0.59 13.97
CA LYS A 89 -19.46 -0.66 13.67
C LYS A 89 -19.80 -1.74 12.64
N GLY A 90 -19.01 -1.85 11.57
CA GLY A 90 -19.17 -2.89 10.55
C GLY A 90 -19.15 -4.30 11.14
N LEU A 91 -18.21 -4.55 12.06
CA LEU A 91 -18.05 -5.80 12.82
C LEU A 91 -18.96 -5.90 14.05
N LYS A 92 -19.95 -5.00 14.18
CA LYS A 92 -21.01 -5.01 15.21
C LYS A 92 -20.52 -4.83 16.66
N TYR A 93 -19.36 -4.21 16.86
CA TYR A 93 -18.93 -3.77 18.18
C TYR A 93 -19.74 -2.57 18.66
N GLN A 94 -20.19 -2.60 19.91
CA GLN A 94 -20.95 -1.50 20.51
C GLN A 94 -20.05 -0.34 20.96
N LYS A 95 -18.80 -0.65 21.35
CA LYS A 95 -17.80 0.32 21.79
C LYS A 95 -16.52 0.16 20.98
N THR A 96 -15.95 1.27 20.53
CA THR A 96 -14.65 1.29 19.83
C THR A 96 -13.53 0.70 20.68
N SER A 97 -13.56 0.88 22.01
CA SER A 97 -12.59 0.29 22.94
C SER A 97 -12.55 -1.24 22.87
N ASP A 98 -13.71 -1.88 22.71
CA ASP A 98 -13.81 -3.34 22.66
C ASP A 98 -13.27 -3.87 21.34
N PHE A 99 -13.55 -3.15 20.24
CA PHE A 99 -12.94 -3.40 18.93
C PHE A 99 -11.42 -3.30 19.00
N ILE A 100 -10.89 -2.17 19.51
CA ILE A 100 -9.44 -1.95 19.65
C ILE A 100 -8.80 -3.11 20.42
N LYS A 101 -9.33 -3.43 21.61
CA LYS A 101 -8.76 -4.48 22.46
C LYS A 101 -8.73 -5.86 21.80
N LYS A 102 -9.74 -6.19 21.00
CA LYS A 102 -9.90 -7.54 20.46
C LYS A 102 -9.28 -7.71 19.07
N GLU A 103 -9.48 -6.72 18.20
CA GLU A 103 -9.22 -6.83 16.76
C GLU A 103 -7.96 -6.10 16.29
N THR A 104 -7.26 -5.38 17.16
CA THR A 104 -6.07 -4.61 16.78
C THR A 104 -4.82 -5.05 17.53
N LEU A 105 -3.66 -4.71 16.97
CA LEU A 105 -2.36 -4.78 17.63
C LEU A 105 -1.60 -3.46 17.37
N ILE A 106 -0.63 -3.15 18.21
CA ILE A 106 0.30 -2.04 17.96
C ILE A 106 1.58 -2.67 17.41
N ALA A 107 2.05 -2.16 16.28
CA ALA A 107 3.30 -2.60 15.69
C ALA A 107 4.20 -1.40 15.40
N THR A 108 5.51 -1.63 15.45
CA THR A 108 6.53 -0.65 15.08
C THR A 108 7.41 -1.22 13.98
N TRP A 109 7.58 -0.46 12.90
CA TRP A 109 8.40 -0.86 11.76
C TRP A 109 9.17 0.33 11.19
N GLN A 110 10.12 0.03 10.33
CA GLN A 110 10.94 1.02 9.65
C GLN A 110 10.57 1.02 8.16
N GLU A 111 10.20 2.18 7.65
CA GLU A 111 10.00 2.41 6.21
C GLU A 111 11.18 3.17 5.65
N ALA A 112 11.63 2.74 4.46
CA ALA A 112 12.60 3.50 3.70
C ALA A 112 11.91 4.76 3.15
N GLY A 113 12.39 5.93 3.56
CA GLY A 113 11.95 7.19 2.99
C GLY A 113 12.54 7.41 1.59
N PRO A 114 11.93 8.31 0.81
CA PRO A 114 12.35 8.60 -0.57
C PRO A 114 13.77 9.19 -0.68
N THR A 115 14.33 9.74 0.41
CA THR A 115 15.63 10.44 0.42
C THR A 115 16.66 9.79 1.35
N LEU A 116 16.69 8.45 1.42
CA LEU A 116 17.61 7.66 2.28
C LEU A 116 17.44 7.90 3.79
N THR A 117 16.45 8.72 4.18
CA THR A 117 16.01 8.86 5.58
C THR A 117 15.11 7.69 5.90
N ASN A 118 15.31 7.05 7.03
CA ASN A 118 14.40 6.00 7.46
C ASN A 118 13.34 6.62 8.36
N THR A 119 12.09 6.20 8.21
CA THR A 119 11.02 6.60 9.12
C THR A 119 10.64 5.41 9.98
N VAL A 120 10.78 5.54 11.29
CA VAL A 120 10.23 4.57 12.23
C VAL A 120 8.78 4.93 12.50
N MET A 121 7.89 4.02 12.15
CA MET A 121 6.45 4.17 12.30
C MET A 121 5.95 3.22 13.38
N THR A 122 5.15 3.73 14.30
CA THR A 122 4.36 2.92 15.23
C THR A 122 2.89 3.20 14.95
N SER A 123 2.07 2.17 14.77
CA SER A 123 0.64 2.36 14.52
C SER A 123 -0.20 1.26 15.15
N ILE A 124 -1.44 1.61 15.47
CA ILE A 124 -2.52 0.63 15.61
C ILE A 124 -2.81 -0.01 14.24
N ASN A 125 -2.90 -1.33 14.22
CA ASN A 125 -3.09 -2.15 13.02
C ASN A 125 -4.26 -3.12 13.23
N LEU A 126 -5.02 -3.39 12.17
CA LEU A 126 -6.03 -4.45 12.16
C LEU A 126 -5.34 -5.81 12.12
N LYS A 127 -5.76 -6.73 12.99
CA LYS A 127 -5.36 -8.13 12.91
C LYS A 127 -5.88 -8.78 11.63
N ARG A 128 -4.95 -9.30 10.83
CA ARG A 128 -5.11 -10.15 9.64
C ARG A 128 -5.54 -11.56 10.04
N LYS A 129 -5.13 -12.09 11.20
CA LYS A 129 -5.62 -13.36 11.81
C LYS A 129 -6.01 -13.18 13.28
N LEU A 130 -6.85 -14.06 13.84
CA LEU A 130 -7.43 -13.87 15.18
C LEU A 130 -6.38 -13.81 16.32
N ASP A 131 -5.34 -14.62 16.20
CA ASP A 131 -4.26 -14.82 17.15
C ASP A 131 -2.97 -14.07 16.76
N GLU A 132 -3.08 -13.05 15.90
CA GLU A 132 -1.92 -12.27 15.45
C GLU A 132 -1.22 -11.53 16.59
N THR A 133 0.10 -11.56 16.54
CA THR A 133 1.03 -10.96 17.50
C THR A 133 1.99 -9.99 16.82
N GLU A 134 2.75 -9.23 17.60
CA GLU A 134 3.80 -8.34 17.07
C GLU A 134 4.88 -9.09 16.28
N ALA A 135 5.13 -10.37 16.59
CA ALA A 135 6.11 -11.18 15.86
C ALA A 135 5.67 -11.51 14.42
N ASP A 136 4.37 -11.36 14.13
CA ASP A 136 3.81 -11.57 12.79
C ASP A 136 3.92 -10.30 11.91
N ASP A 137 4.29 -9.16 12.48
CA ASP A 137 4.30 -7.87 11.81
C ASP A 137 5.19 -7.87 10.55
N GLY A 138 4.63 -7.40 9.43
CA GLY A 138 5.33 -7.33 8.14
C GLY A 138 5.51 -8.66 7.40
N THR A 139 5.22 -9.80 8.04
CA THR A 139 5.24 -11.10 7.35
C THR A 139 4.02 -11.25 6.42
N HIS A 140 4.09 -12.11 5.41
CA HIS A 140 2.92 -12.37 4.56
C HIS A 140 1.88 -13.21 5.30
N ILE A 141 0.70 -12.63 5.54
CA ILE A 141 -0.43 -13.31 6.16
C ILE A 141 -1.68 -13.09 5.31
N SER A 142 -2.41 -14.19 5.07
CA SER A 142 -3.72 -14.14 4.44
C SER A 142 -4.73 -13.49 5.36
N CYS A 143 -5.40 -12.46 4.86
CA CYS A 143 -6.39 -11.71 5.63
C CYS A 143 -7.63 -12.57 5.89
N ARG A 144 -8.02 -12.75 7.16
CA ARG A 144 -9.21 -13.53 7.58
C ARG A 144 -10.54 -13.02 7.01
N PHE A 145 -10.56 -11.81 6.45
CA PHE A 145 -11.73 -11.24 5.79
C PHE A 145 -11.79 -11.57 4.30
N LEU A 146 -10.76 -12.19 3.73
CA LEU A 146 -10.73 -12.71 2.37
C LEU A 146 -11.46 -14.05 2.31
N ASN A 147 -12.44 -14.17 1.42
CA ASN A 147 -13.10 -15.46 1.14
C ASN A 147 -12.33 -16.24 0.06
N LYS A 148 -12.78 -17.48 -0.21
CA LYS A 148 -12.12 -18.37 -1.17
C LYS A 148 -12.22 -17.88 -2.62
N GLU A 149 -13.19 -17.04 -2.90
CA GLU A 149 -13.47 -16.46 -4.22
C GLU A 149 -12.76 -15.10 -4.43
N GLY A 150 -11.91 -14.66 -3.49
CA GLY A 150 -11.18 -13.39 -3.58
C GLY A 150 -11.93 -12.15 -3.10
N GLY A 151 -13.16 -12.31 -2.62
CA GLY A 151 -13.99 -11.25 -2.06
C GLY A 151 -13.59 -10.87 -0.63
N CYS A 152 -13.64 -9.58 -0.32
CA CYS A 152 -13.42 -9.06 1.03
C CYS A 152 -14.76 -8.88 1.75
N SER A 153 -14.98 -9.61 2.85
CA SER A 153 -16.21 -9.54 3.65
C SER A 153 -16.41 -8.21 4.38
N MET A 154 -15.37 -7.37 4.44
CA MET A 154 -15.48 -6.01 4.98
C MET A 154 -15.87 -4.97 3.93
N HIS A 155 -15.97 -5.30 2.65
CA HIS A 155 -16.28 -4.30 1.63
C HIS A 155 -17.72 -3.77 1.83
N PRO A 156 -17.95 -2.43 1.83
CA PRO A 156 -17.01 -1.35 1.54
C PRO A 156 -16.26 -0.77 2.76
N ASP A 157 -16.56 -1.19 3.98
CA ASP A 157 -15.95 -0.73 5.24
C ASP A 157 -14.52 -1.27 5.51
N ARG A 158 -13.77 -1.69 4.48
CA ARG A 158 -12.38 -2.16 4.64
C ARG A 158 -11.44 -1.01 5.04
N PRO A 159 -10.29 -1.29 5.69
CA PRO A 159 -9.32 -0.26 6.08
C PRO A 159 -8.94 0.69 4.95
N GLY A 160 -8.79 1.98 5.25
CA GLY A 160 -8.34 3.00 4.28
C GLY A 160 -7.07 2.60 3.53
N VAL A 161 -6.10 1.98 4.21
CA VAL A 161 -4.84 1.50 3.59
C VAL A 161 -5.06 0.47 2.49
N CYS A 162 -6.12 -0.36 2.58
CA CYS A 162 -6.44 -1.34 1.55
C CYS A 162 -6.85 -0.68 0.23
N TYR A 163 -7.39 0.53 0.28
CA TYR A 163 -7.73 1.30 -0.91
C TYR A 163 -6.53 1.96 -1.59
N LEU A 164 -5.36 1.99 -0.93
CA LEU A 164 -4.17 2.60 -1.49
C LEU A 164 -3.42 1.66 -2.42
N TYR A 165 -3.56 0.34 -2.27
CA TYR A 165 -2.78 -0.60 -3.06
C TYR A 165 -2.94 -0.32 -4.58
N PRO A 166 -1.83 -0.26 -5.35
CA PRO A 166 -0.43 -0.58 -5.00
C PRO A 166 0.41 0.65 -4.69
N PHE A 167 -0.19 1.75 -4.27
CA PHE A 167 0.52 2.99 -3.98
C PHE A 167 1.09 2.97 -2.56
N SER A 168 2.36 3.33 -2.46
CA SER A 168 2.95 3.86 -1.23
C SER A 168 2.83 5.39 -1.25
N THR A 169 2.76 6.01 -0.07
CA THR A 169 2.49 7.45 0.07
C THR A 169 3.30 8.06 1.20
N TRP A 170 3.73 9.30 1.03
CA TRP A 170 4.39 10.07 2.09
C TRP A 170 3.99 11.54 2.03
N LEU A 171 4.29 12.26 3.11
CA LEU A 171 4.11 13.70 3.21
C LEU A 171 5.47 14.40 3.15
N GLU A 172 5.57 15.43 2.32
CA GLU A 172 6.73 16.31 2.24
C GLU A 172 6.30 17.75 2.56
N ASN A 173 7.20 18.54 3.16
CA ASN A 173 6.98 19.96 3.38
C ASN A 173 7.42 20.75 2.13
N ASP A 174 6.43 21.28 1.42
CA ASP A 174 6.61 22.17 0.27
C ASP A 174 6.25 23.60 0.70
N ASN A 175 7.26 24.41 1.03
CA ASN A 175 7.11 25.82 1.41
C ASN A 175 6.09 26.08 2.54
N GLY A 176 6.15 25.26 3.59
CA GLY A 176 5.25 25.34 4.74
C GLY A 176 3.88 24.69 4.52
N ARG A 177 3.68 24.00 3.38
CA ARG A 177 2.46 23.25 3.07
C ARG A 177 2.78 21.76 2.98
N ALA A 178 1.95 20.95 3.61
CA ALA A 178 2.04 19.51 3.45
C ALA A 178 1.65 19.13 2.00
N ARG A 179 2.55 18.45 1.30
CA ARG A 179 2.33 17.87 -0.03
C ARG A 179 2.27 16.37 0.10
N VAL A 180 1.25 15.75 -0.49
CA VAL A 180 1.17 14.29 -0.55
C VAL A 180 1.88 13.82 -1.80
N HIS A 181 2.77 12.86 -1.63
CA HIS A 181 3.47 12.19 -2.70
C HIS A 181 3.10 10.72 -2.71
N SER A 182 3.20 10.10 -3.88
CA SER A 182 2.90 8.69 -4.04
C SER A 182 3.73 8.04 -5.13
N THR A 183 4.12 6.79 -4.91
CA THR A 183 4.79 5.93 -5.90
C THR A 183 4.19 4.53 -5.84
N PHE A 184 4.49 3.70 -6.83
CA PHE A 184 4.13 2.29 -6.78
C PHE A 184 5.02 1.52 -5.81
N GLN A 185 4.42 0.58 -5.08
CA GLN A 185 5.15 -0.44 -4.33
C GLN A 185 5.31 -1.70 -5.19
N PHE A 186 6.55 -2.11 -5.40
CA PHE A 186 6.90 -3.27 -6.21
C PHE A 186 7.26 -4.45 -5.31
N THR A 187 6.26 -5.15 -4.78
CA THR A 187 6.46 -6.28 -3.86
C THR A 187 6.66 -7.63 -4.56
N GLY A 188 6.42 -7.68 -5.87
CA GLY A 188 6.42 -8.93 -6.64
C GLY A 188 5.12 -9.73 -6.57
N ASP A 189 4.10 -9.26 -5.83
CA ASP A 189 2.82 -9.96 -5.67
C ASP A 189 1.74 -9.53 -6.66
N CYS A 190 1.93 -8.40 -7.36
CA CYS A 190 0.92 -7.86 -8.27
C CYS A 190 1.22 -8.20 -9.73
N PRO A 191 0.33 -8.91 -10.44
CA PRO A 191 0.45 -9.12 -11.88
C PRO A 191 -0.02 -7.92 -12.71
N GLY A 192 -0.55 -6.88 -12.05
CA GLY A 192 -1.19 -5.74 -12.69
C GLY A 192 -0.25 -4.73 -13.34
N PHE A 193 1.07 -4.86 -13.14
CA PHE A 193 2.04 -3.94 -13.73
C PHE A 193 2.28 -4.25 -15.20
N TYR A 194 2.35 -3.20 -16.04
CA TYR A 194 2.57 -3.32 -17.48
C TYR A 194 3.35 -2.11 -18.03
N LEU A 195 3.92 -2.25 -19.23
CA LEU A 195 4.63 -1.18 -19.92
C LEU A 195 3.69 -0.41 -20.87
N SER A 196 3.79 0.92 -20.88
CA SER A 196 3.00 1.79 -21.77
C SER A 196 3.83 2.93 -22.33
N GLU A 197 3.55 3.34 -23.57
CA GLU A 197 4.22 4.50 -24.21
C GLU A 197 3.67 5.84 -23.69
N THR A 198 2.43 5.86 -23.20
CA THR A 198 1.78 7.07 -22.66
C THR A 198 1.16 6.81 -21.28
N LEU A 199 0.87 7.90 -20.55
CA LEU A 199 0.18 7.85 -19.27
C LEU A 199 -1.36 7.77 -19.40
N ASP A 200 -1.90 7.89 -20.61
CA ASP A 200 -3.36 7.99 -20.83
C ASP A 200 -4.16 6.84 -20.20
N PRO A 201 -3.72 5.57 -20.24
CA PRO A 201 -4.45 4.47 -19.60
C PRO A 201 -4.64 4.64 -18.09
N MET A 202 -3.77 5.42 -17.44
CA MET A 202 -3.80 5.65 -15.99
C MET A 202 -4.51 6.94 -15.59
N LYS A 203 -4.94 7.79 -16.54
CA LYS A 203 -5.44 9.13 -16.24
C LYS A 203 -6.59 9.15 -15.24
N GLU A 204 -7.63 8.34 -15.46
CA GLU A 204 -8.77 8.29 -14.53
C GLU A 204 -8.41 7.58 -13.22
N VAL A 205 -7.56 6.55 -13.27
CA VAL A 205 -7.07 5.87 -12.06
C VAL A 205 -6.32 6.84 -11.15
N LEU A 206 -5.36 7.61 -11.69
CA LEU A 206 -4.61 8.61 -10.93
C LEU A 206 -5.52 9.69 -10.36
N LYS A 207 -6.57 10.09 -11.10
CA LYS A 207 -7.55 11.07 -10.65
C LYS A 207 -8.41 10.54 -9.50
N GLU A 208 -8.84 9.29 -9.55
CA GLU A 208 -9.57 8.63 -8.46
C GLU A 208 -8.67 8.48 -7.23
N TYR A 209 -7.51 7.87 -7.42
CA TYR A 209 -6.54 7.63 -6.35
C TYR A 209 -6.00 8.92 -5.75
N SER A 210 -5.92 10.04 -6.49
CA SER A 210 -5.52 11.33 -5.91
C SER A 210 -6.44 11.78 -4.77
N ILE A 211 -7.74 11.44 -4.82
CA ILE A 211 -8.69 11.75 -3.75
C ILE A 211 -8.46 10.81 -2.57
N THR A 212 -8.43 9.51 -2.85
CA THR A 212 -8.28 8.45 -1.84
C THR A 212 -6.96 8.57 -1.06
N ILE A 213 -5.85 8.77 -1.77
CA ILE A 213 -4.52 8.93 -1.19
C ILE A 213 -4.45 10.19 -0.32
N TYR A 214 -4.96 11.31 -0.83
CA TYR A 214 -4.94 12.56 -0.06
C TYR A 214 -5.77 12.45 1.22
N ASP A 215 -7.01 11.96 1.11
CA ASP A 215 -7.92 11.78 2.25
C ASP A 215 -7.32 10.84 3.31
N TYR A 216 -6.78 9.69 2.88
CA TYR A 216 -6.09 8.77 3.79
C TYR A 216 -4.93 9.44 4.53
N ASN A 217 -4.06 10.16 3.82
CA ASN A 217 -2.89 10.82 4.44
C ASN A 217 -3.31 11.90 5.46
N MET A 218 -4.40 12.63 5.20
CA MET A 218 -4.93 13.61 6.15
C MET A 218 -5.54 12.93 7.38
N LYS A 219 -6.28 11.83 7.18
CA LYS A 219 -6.83 11.01 8.28
C LYS A 219 -5.73 10.36 9.11
N TYR A 220 -4.68 9.84 8.47
CA TYR A 220 -3.53 9.27 9.16
C TYR A 220 -2.77 10.33 9.96
N THR A 221 -2.60 11.54 9.42
CA THR A 221 -2.03 12.68 10.16
C THR A 221 -2.87 13.05 11.40
N ARG A 222 -4.20 12.98 11.31
CA ARG A 222 -5.09 13.14 12.47
C ARG A 222 -4.91 12.01 13.48
N THR A 223 -4.83 10.77 13.02
CA THR A 223 -4.60 9.57 13.82
C THR A 223 -3.33 9.69 14.68
N THR A 224 -2.26 10.25 14.11
CA THR A 224 -1.03 10.54 14.86
C THR A 224 -1.25 11.58 15.96
N ARG A 225 -1.96 12.68 15.67
CA ARG A 225 -2.27 13.73 16.67
C ARG A 225 -3.17 13.23 17.81
N GLU A 226 -4.00 12.22 17.52
CA GLU A 226 -4.88 11.58 18.49
C GLU A 226 -4.15 10.48 19.32
N GLY A 227 -2.89 10.18 19.01
CA GLY A 227 -2.06 9.22 19.75
C GLY A 227 -2.26 7.76 19.35
N PHE A 228 -2.92 7.49 18.22
CA PHE A 228 -3.10 6.13 17.68
C PHE A 228 -1.98 5.70 16.72
N SER A 229 -1.11 6.63 16.35
CA SER A 229 0.11 6.38 15.57
C SER A 229 1.21 7.37 15.95
N LEU A 230 2.45 7.03 15.60
CA LEU A 230 3.65 7.84 15.76
C LEU A 230 4.55 7.63 14.54
N ALA A 231 5.18 8.70 14.06
CA ALA A 231 6.20 8.62 13.02
C ALA A 231 7.40 9.46 13.45
N ASN A 232 8.58 8.85 13.47
CA ASN A 232 9.84 9.50 13.80
C ASN A 232 10.82 9.32 12.64
N PHE A 233 11.47 10.40 12.23
CA PHE A 233 12.56 10.35 11.26
C PHE A 233 13.85 9.95 11.97
N VAL A 234 14.59 9.00 11.40
CA VAL A 234 15.86 8.47 11.92
C VAL A 234 16.96 8.60 10.89
#